data_AF-A0A2A2RMY6-F1
#
_entry.id   AF-A0A2A2RMY6-F1
#
_cell.length_a   1.000
_cell.length_b   1.000
_cell.length_c   1.000
_cell.angle_alpha   90.00
_cell.angle_beta   90.00
_cell.angle_gamma   90.00
#
_symmetry.space_group_name_H-M   'P 1'
#
loop_
_entity.id
_entity.type
_entity.pdbx_description
1 polymer ?
#
loop_
_entity_poly.entity_id
_entity_poly.type
_entity_poly.pdbx_seq_one_letter_code
_entity_poly.pdbx_strand_id
1 'polypeptide(L)' 'MDVARELLDAGYYRVDQLAGRSPETLLSEIKDRNKAALPAHFLPALKMAVYFAESDSPDPKKLFLDQWQ' A
#
# COMPACT_ATOMS: atom_id res chain seq x y z
N MET A 1 7.49 -8.49 8.39
CA MET A 1 6.31 -7.67 8.71
C MET A 1 5.86 -7.14 7.39
N ASP A 2 4.70 -7.57 6.94
CA ASP A 2 4.40 -7.62 5.51
C ASP A 2 3.24 -6.69 5.23
N VAL A 3 3.42 -5.78 4.27
CA VAL A 3 2.45 -4.73 3.93
C VAL A 3 1.07 -5.32 3.60
N ALA A 4 1.05 -6.45 2.89
CA ALA A 4 -0.18 -7.15 2.56
C ALA A 4 -0.96 -7.60 3.81
N ARG A 5 -0.27 -8.07 4.85
CA ARG A 5 -0.91 -8.51 6.09
C ARG A 5 -1.53 -7.34 6.83
N GLU A 6 -0.81 -6.23 6.92
CA GLU A 6 -1.29 -5.01 7.59
C GLU A 6 -2.50 -4.40 6.85
N LEU A 7 -2.55 -4.45 5.51
CA LEU A 7 -3.73 -4.05 4.75
C LEU A 7 -4.97 -4.91 5.09
N LEU A 8 -4.80 -6.24 5.17
CA LEU A 8 -5.88 -7.15 5.55
C LEU A 8 -6.37 -6.89 6.98
N ASP A 9 -5.44 -6.67 7.90
CA ASP A 9 -5.74 -6.37 9.31
C ASP A 9 -6.36 -4.97 9.48
N ALA A 10 -6.10 -4.05 8.54
CA ALA A 10 -6.78 -2.75 8.45
C ALA A 10 -8.18 -2.82 7.82
N GLY A 11 -8.57 -3.95 7.23
CA GLY A 11 -9.90 -4.16 6.63
C GLY A 11 -9.95 -4.00 5.10
N TYR A 12 -8.80 -3.94 4.43
CA TYR A 12 -8.69 -3.89 2.98
C TYR A 12 -8.52 -5.31 2.43
N TYR A 13 -9.59 -5.86 1.85
CA TYR A 13 -9.64 -7.23 1.34
C TYR A 13 -9.65 -7.31 -0.19
N ARG A 14 -9.86 -6.18 -0.87
CA ARG A 14 -9.90 -6.11 -2.33
C ARG A 14 -9.07 -4.94 -2.83
N VAL A 15 -8.50 -5.13 -4.02
CA VAL A 15 -7.63 -4.13 -4.67
C VAL A 15 -8.38 -2.82 -4.95
N ASP A 16 -9.63 -2.89 -5.39
CA ASP A 16 -10.44 -1.71 -5.73
C ASP A 16 -10.77 -0.82 -4.51
N GLN A 17 -10.65 -1.34 -3.29
CA GLN A 17 -10.78 -0.53 -2.07
C GLN A 17 -9.61 0.45 -1.87
N LEU A 18 -8.50 0.24 -2.58
CA LEU A 18 -7.31 1.09 -2.55
C LEU A 18 -7.36 2.20 -3.61
N ALA A 19 -8.18 2.06 -4.64
CA ALA A 19 -8.29 3.05 -5.70
C ALA A 19 -8.83 4.39 -5.13
N GLY A 20 -8.18 5.50 -5.47
CA GLY A 20 -8.54 6.84 -4.97
C GLY A 20 -8.16 7.11 -3.52
N ARG A 21 -7.42 6.20 -2.86
CA ARG A 21 -6.87 6.41 -1.51
C ARG A 21 -5.48 7.04 -1.60
N SER A 22 -5.14 7.89 -0.63
CA SER A 22 -3.75 8.34 -0.45
C SER A 22 -2.92 7.24 0.23
N PRO A 23 -1.74 6.88 -0.30
CA PRO A 23 -0.80 5.95 0.35
C PRO A 23 -0.42 6.37 1.77
N GLU A 24 -0.28 7.67 2.02
CA GLU A 24 0.04 8.24 3.32
C GLU A 24 -1.09 8.05 4.33
N THR A 25 -2.33 8.17 3.88
CA THR A 25 -3.52 7.92 4.71
C THR A 25 -3.58 6.44 5.09
N LEU A 26 -3.40 5.52 4.14
CA LEU A 26 -3.33 4.09 4.39
C LEU A 26 -2.22 3.73 5.40
N LEU A 27 -1.05 4.37 5.27
CA LEU A 27 0.05 4.19 6.21
C LEU A 27 -0.31 4.68 7.62
N SER A 28 -1.01 5.81 7.73
CA SER A 28 -1.46 6.33 9.03
C SER A 28 -2.43 5.36 9.70
N GLU A 29 -3.42 4.86 8.96
CA GLU A 29 -4.40 3.90 9.49
C GLU A 29 -3.75 2.59 9.97
N ILE A 30 -2.76 2.09 9.22
CA ILE A 30 -1.96 0.93 9.61
C ILE A 30 -1.17 1.24 10.89
N LYS A 31 -0.52 2.41 11.01
CA LYS A 31 0.21 2.83 12.23
C LYS A 31 -0.70 2.99 13.44
N ASP A 32 -1.90 3.52 13.25
CA ASP A 32 -2.85 3.74 14.33
C ASP A 32 -3.33 2.42 14.93
N ARG A 33 -3.48 1.39 14.09
CA ARG A 33 -3.77 0.01 14.52
C ARG A 33 -2.54 -0.69 15.09
N ASN A 34 -1.40 -0.53 14.43
CA ASN A 34 -0.16 -1.20 14.75
C ASN A 34 0.90 -0.22 15.21
N LYS A 35 1.05 -0.10 16.53
CA LYS A 35 2.02 0.80 17.17
C LYS A 35 3.47 0.35 17.03
N ALA A 36 3.75 -0.77 16.37
CA ALA A 36 5.11 -1.21 16.10
C ALA A 36 5.79 -0.31 15.06
N ALA A 37 7.12 -0.23 15.12
CA ALA A 37 7.90 0.48 14.12
C ALA A 37 7.75 -0.22 12.76
N LEU A 38 7.05 0.44 11.83
CA LEU A 38 6.89 -0.07 10.46
C LEU A 38 8.18 0.12 9.66
N PRO A 39 8.62 -0.89 8.88
CA PRO A 39 9.73 -0.76 7.95
C PRO A 39 9.55 0.39 6.94
N ALA A 40 10.66 1.02 6.52
CA ALA A 40 10.65 2.14 5.58
C ALA A 40 9.99 1.83 4.22
N HIS A 41 10.02 0.56 3.79
CA HIS A 41 9.45 0.13 2.50
C HIS A 41 7.91 0.12 2.46
N PHE A 42 7.23 0.39 3.58
CA PHE A 42 5.77 0.41 3.63
C PHE A 42 5.15 1.47 2.73
N LEU A 43 5.67 2.70 2.77
CA LEU A 43 5.13 3.77 1.94
C LEU A 43 5.32 3.50 0.44
N PRO A 44 6.52 3.10 -0.04
CA PRO A 44 6.70 2.65 -1.43
C PRO A 44 5.74 1.52 -1.84
N ALA A 45 5.53 0.53 -0.97
CA ALA A 45 4.61 -0.57 -1.25
C ALA A 45 3.15 -0.10 -1.36
N LEU A 46 2.73 0.83 -0.51
CA LEU A 46 1.37 1.40 -0.55
C LEU A 46 1.17 2.28 -1.79
N LYS A 47 2.18 3.08 -2.19
CA LYS A 47 2.16 3.84 -3.46
C LYS A 47 1.95 2.91 -4.65
N MET A 48 2.72 1.82 -4.70
CA MET A 48 2.60 0.80 -5.75
C MET A 48 1.23 0.11 -5.75
N ALA A 49 0.71 -0.22 -4.56
CA ALA A 49 -0.60 -0.86 -4.43
C ALA A 49 -1.76 0.03 -4.91
N VAL A 50 -1.72 1.33 -4.55
CA VAL A 50 -2.68 2.33 -5.05
C VAL A 50 -2.56 2.49 -6.56
N TYR A 51 -1.34 2.64 -7.08
CA TYR A 51 -1.11 2.73 -8.53
C TYR A 51 -1.70 1.53 -9.29
N PHE A 52 -1.46 0.31 -8.79
CA PHE A 52 -2.00 -0.91 -9.38
C PHE A 52 -3.53 -0.92 -9.33
N ALA A 53 -4.13 -0.48 -8.21
CA ALA A 53 -5.58 -0.43 -8.06
C ALA A 53 -6.27 0.59 -8.98
N GLU A 54 -5.59 1.68 -9.32
CA GLU A 54 -6.11 2.75 -10.18
C GLU A 54 -5.87 2.49 -11.68
N SER A 55 -5.06 1.47 -12.01
CA SER A 55 -4.63 1.21 -13.38
C SER A 55 -5.28 -0.06 -13.93
N ASP A 56 -6.16 0.08 -14.93
CA ASP A 56 -6.73 -1.06 -15.66
C ASP A 56 -5.66 -1.87 -16.44
N SER A 57 -4.55 -1.22 -16.79
CA SER A 57 -3.40 -1.83 -17.48
C SER A 57 -2.10 -1.20 -16.96
N PRO A 58 -1.60 -1.66 -15.78
CA PRO A 58 -0.42 -1.08 -15.16
C PRO A 58 0.84 -1.40 -15.96
N ASP A 59 1.79 -0.45 -15.99
CA ASP A 59 3.12 -0.65 -16.56
C ASP A 59 3.88 -1.67 -15.69
N PRO A 60 4.31 -2.82 -16.24
CA PRO A 60 5.05 -3.83 -15.48
C PRO A 60 6.31 -3.27 -14.80
N LYS A 61 6.95 -2.25 -15.39
CA LYS A 61 8.15 -1.62 -14.80
C LYS A 61 7.83 -0.87 -13.51
N LYS A 62 6.59 -0.41 -13.33
CA LYS A 62 6.12 0.25 -12.11
C LYS A 62 5.65 -0.74 -11.04
N LEU A 63 5.73 -2.06 -11.28
CA LEU A 63 5.37 -3.09 -10.30
C LEU A 63 6.57 -3.59 -9.49
N PHE A 64 7.58 -2.73 -9.33
CA PHE A 64 8.77 -2.97 -8.52
C PHE A 64 8.91 -1.86 -7.47
N LEU A 65 9.20 -2.25 -6.21
CA LEU A 65 9.29 -1.33 -5.06
C LEU A 65 10.35 -0.23 -5.21
N ASP A 66 11.40 -0.49 -5.99
CA ASP A 66 12.49 0.45 -6.25
C ASP A 66 12.03 1.68 -7.06
N GLN A 67 10.90 1.59 -7.78
CA GLN A 67 10.33 2.71 -8.52
C GLN A 67 9.53 3.70 -7.65
N TRP A 68 9.36 3.42 -6.36
CA TRP A 68 8.43 4.15 -5.48
C TRP A 68 9.07 4.73 -4.21
N GLN A 69 10.40 4.84 -4.17
CA GLN A 69 11.15 5.38 -3.03
C GLN A 69 10.64 6.77 -2.60
#